data_AF-A0AAV2BB40-F1
#
_entry.id   AF-A0AAV2BB40-F1
#
_cell.length_a   1.000
_cell.length_b   1.000
_cell.length_c   1.000
_cell.angle_alpha   90.00
_cell.angle_beta   90.00
_cell.angle_gamma   90.00
#
_symmetry.space_group_name_H-M   'P 1'
#
loop_
_entity.id
_entity.type
_entity.pdbx_description
1 polymer ?
#
loop_
_entity_poly.entity_id
_entity_poly.type
_entity_poly.pdbx_seq_one_letter_code
_entity_poly.pdbx_strand_id
1 'polypeptide(L)'
;MGFSSLVVRHSTLLVNRKISRTINKFKHLFLSNQIHSPANEENNETQIAYMWGSDSNVLNTVSEHFKLYENFISESEEESLMKEIDPIFKRRRYEFDHWDGAIQGYKETEKADWNEENSKIIQRLQKLAFPTDCKTLKLVHVLDLSKTGYIKPHVDSIRVSSSCF
;
A
#
# COMPACT_ATOMS: atom_id res chain seq x y z
N MET A 1 -22.90 25.84 12.40
CA MET A 1 -21.74 25.09 12.91
C MET A 1 -21.73 23.74 12.24
N GLY A 2 -20.75 23.46 11.39
CA GLY A 2 -20.69 22.21 10.62
C GLY A 2 -19.64 22.33 9.53
N PHE A 3 -18.36 22.29 9.91
CA PHE A 3 -17.30 22.08 8.93
C PHE A 3 -17.30 20.60 8.57
N SER A 4 -17.90 20.29 7.43
CA SER A 4 -17.67 19.03 6.74
C SER A 4 -16.27 19.09 6.16
N SER A 5 -15.31 18.41 6.78
CA SER A 5 -13.95 18.28 6.25
C SER A 5 -13.77 16.88 5.70
N LEU A 6 -14.19 16.72 4.44
CA LEU A 6 -13.85 15.59 3.59
C LEU A 6 -12.41 15.81 3.12
N VAL A 7 -11.46 15.08 3.69
CA VAL A 7 -10.10 15.02 3.16
C VAL A 7 -9.97 13.68 2.47
N VAL A 8 -10.25 13.65 1.17
CA VAL A 8 -9.93 12.50 0.36
C VAL A 8 -8.48 12.62 -0.09
N ARG A 9 -7.65 11.64 0.29
CA ARG A 9 -6.27 11.54 -0.17
C ARG A 9 -6.13 10.25 -0.96
N HIS A 10 -5.48 10.38 -2.12
CA HIS A 10 -5.11 9.29 -3.00
C HIS A 10 -4.23 8.30 -2.22
N SER A 11 -4.84 7.22 -1.74
CA SER A 11 -4.13 6.12 -1.11
C SER A 11 -3.94 5.04 -2.17
N THR A 12 -2.72 4.92 -2.70
CA THR A 12 -2.33 3.79 -3.53
C THR A 12 -1.90 2.67 -2.61
N LEU A 13 -2.73 1.64 -2.44
CA LEU A 13 -2.31 0.42 -1.75
C LEU A 13 -1.63 -0.52 -2.75
N LEU A 14 -0.44 -1.01 -2.38
CA LEU A 14 0.25 -2.09 -3.07
C LEU A 14 0.08 -3.37 -2.24
N VAL A 15 -0.64 -4.35 -2.79
CA VAL A 15 -0.84 -5.65 -2.13
C VAL A 15 0.16 -6.64 -2.69
N ASN A 16 1.12 -7.10 -1.86
CA ASN A 16 2.20 -8.00 -2.26
C ASN A 16 1.90 -9.48 -1.94
N ARG A 17 2.39 -10.38 -2.80
CA ARG A 17 2.10 -11.82 -2.80
C ARG A 17 2.75 -12.61 -1.65
N LYS A 18 3.80 -12.13 -0.98
CA LYS A 18 4.48 -12.93 0.07
C LYS A 18 3.77 -13.00 1.43
N ILE A 19 2.66 -12.29 1.64
CA ILE A 19 1.70 -12.51 2.74
C ILE A 19 0.76 -13.72 2.43
N SER A 20 0.79 -14.23 1.20
CA SER A 20 -0.10 -15.29 0.68
C SER A 20 0.45 -16.72 0.86
N ARG A 21 1.03 -17.08 2.02
CA ARG A 21 1.12 -18.51 2.39
C ARG A 21 -0.08 -18.98 3.22
N THR A 22 -0.81 -18.07 3.85
CA THR A 22 -2.02 -18.40 4.63
C THR A 22 -3.31 -18.35 3.79
N ILE A 23 -3.32 -17.67 2.65
CA ILE A 23 -4.51 -17.50 1.78
C ILE A 23 -4.76 -18.74 0.89
N ASN A 24 -3.77 -19.62 0.68
CA ASN A 24 -3.97 -20.82 -0.13
C ASN A 24 -5.01 -21.81 0.43
N LYS A 25 -5.39 -21.70 1.72
CA LYS A 25 -6.53 -22.46 2.26
C LYS A 25 -7.90 -21.90 1.85
N PHE A 26 -7.98 -20.62 1.46
CA PHE A 26 -9.24 -19.97 1.07
C PHE A 26 -9.58 -20.12 -0.42
N LYS A 27 -8.61 -20.46 -1.28
CA LYS A 27 -8.87 -20.74 -2.71
C LYS A 27 -9.79 -21.95 -2.93
N HIS A 28 -9.76 -22.94 -2.04
CA HIS A 28 -10.51 -24.18 -2.25
C HIS A 28 -12.01 -24.07 -1.88
N LEU A 29 -12.44 -23.00 -1.19
CA LEU A 29 -13.84 -22.84 -0.80
C LEU A 29 -14.67 -21.98 -1.77
N PHE A 30 -14.04 -21.34 -2.76
CA PHE A 30 -14.71 -20.38 -3.64
C PHE A 30 -14.72 -20.78 -5.13
N LEU A 31 -14.47 -22.05 -5.44
CA LEU A 31 -14.56 -22.60 -6.81
C LEU A 31 -15.94 -23.15 -7.17
N SER A 32 -16.95 -23.02 -6.30
CA SER A 32 -18.29 -23.55 -6.55
C SER A 32 -19.30 -22.47 -6.95
N ASN A 33 -18.98 -21.68 -7.98
CA ASN A 33 -19.99 -21.13 -8.88
C ASN A 33 -19.31 -20.58 -10.13
N GLN A 34 -19.17 -21.45 -11.13
CA GLN A 34 -18.75 -21.11 -12.48
C GLN A 34 -19.83 -20.27 -13.18
N ILE A 35 -19.42 -19.28 -13.99
CA ILE A 35 -20.01 -19.05 -15.32
C ILE A 35 -18.87 -18.71 -16.32
N HIS A 36 -18.99 -19.33 -17.49
CA HIS A 36 -18.11 -19.44 -18.67
C HIS A 36 -17.48 -18.18 -19.28
N SER A 37 -16.30 -18.37 -19.89
CA SER A 37 -15.70 -17.54 -20.97
C SER A 37 -16.50 -17.66 -22.29
N PRO A 38 -16.45 -16.68 -23.23
CA PRO A 38 -15.26 -16.49 -24.08
C PRO A 38 -14.91 -15.02 -24.41
N ALA A 39 -13.65 -14.87 -24.85
CA ALA A 39 -13.00 -13.76 -25.56
C ALA A 39 -13.85 -12.53 -25.95
N ASN A 40 -13.42 -11.34 -25.50
CA ASN A 40 -13.21 -10.13 -26.31
C ASN A 40 -12.50 -9.05 -25.47
N GLU A 41 -11.62 -8.30 -26.14
CA GLU A 41 -10.92 -7.14 -25.62
C GLU A 41 -11.91 -6.08 -25.13
N GLU A 42 -11.83 -5.69 -23.85
CA GLU A 42 -12.16 -4.35 -23.36
C GLU A 42 -11.78 -4.22 -21.88
N ASN A 43 -11.47 -2.98 -21.50
CA ASN A 43 -10.91 -2.53 -20.23
C ASN A 43 -11.69 -3.06 -19.01
N ASN A 44 -11.20 -4.13 -18.38
CA ASN A 44 -11.78 -4.63 -17.14
C ASN A 44 -11.13 -3.94 -15.94
N GLU A 45 -11.70 -2.82 -15.53
CA GLU A 45 -11.49 -2.24 -14.20
C GLU A 45 -11.81 -3.31 -13.14
N THR A 46 -10.78 -3.92 -12.56
CA THR A 46 -10.85 -4.88 -11.45
C THR A 46 -11.27 -4.23 -10.13
N GLN A 47 -11.99 -3.10 -10.17
CA GLN A 47 -12.47 -2.40 -8.99
C GLN A 47 -13.56 -3.23 -8.28
N ILE A 48 -13.57 -3.18 -6.95
CA ILE A 48 -14.61 -3.68 -6.01
C ILE A 48 -14.25 -4.96 -5.23
N ALA A 49 -13.29 -5.81 -5.63
CA ALA A 49 -13.02 -7.04 -4.86
C ALA A 49 -12.47 -6.81 -3.42
N TYR A 50 -11.87 -5.64 -3.15
CA TYR A 50 -11.13 -5.38 -1.90
C TYR A 50 -11.73 -4.29 -1.00
N MET A 51 -12.89 -3.71 -1.36
CA MET A 51 -13.54 -2.67 -0.57
C MET A 51 -14.97 -3.08 -0.24
N TRP A 52 -15.31 -3.00 1.04
CA TRP A 52 -16.67 -3.21 1.54
C TRP A 52 -17.04 -2.10 2.51
N GLY A 53 -18.29 -1.66 2.46
CA GLY A 53 -18.81 -0.61 3.32
C GLY A 53 -20.30 -0.79 3.57
N SER A 54 -20.78 -0.26 4.70
CA SER A 54 -22.20 -0.29 5.04
C SER A 54 -23.03 0.75 4.28
N ASP A 55 -22.38 1.79 3.72
CA ASP A 55 -22.99 2.87 2.99
C ASP A 55 -22.44 2.91 1.55
N SER A 56 -23.33 2.78 0.57
CA SER A 56 -22.97 2.76 -0.85
C SER A 56 -22.50 4.11 -1.37
N ASN A 57 -23.01 5.23 -0.84
CA ASN A 57 -22.58 6.57 -1.26
C ASN A 57 -21.14 6.84 -0.80
N VAL A 58 -20.83 6.43 0.43
CA VAL A 58 -19.45 6.51 0.95
C VAL A 58 -18.54 5.60 0.14
N LEU A 59 -18.95 4.37 -0.13
CA LEU A 59 -18.16 3.42 -0.91
C LEU A 59 -17.81 3.97 -2.29
N ASN A 60 -18.79 4.53 -3.01
CA ASN A 60 -18.60 5.13 -4.33
C ASN A 60 -17.60 6.30 -4.26
N THR A 61 -17.77 7.19 -3.28
CA THR A 61 -16.88 8.34 -3.09
C THR A 61 -15.44 7.88 -2.83
N VAL A 62 -15.23 6.88 -1.98
CA VAL A 62 -13.88 6.39 -1.67
C VAL A 62 -13.28 5.65 -2.86
N SER A 63 -14.07 4.86 -3.61
CA SER A 63 -13.56 4.12 -4.77
C SER A 63 -13.01 5.02 -5.89
N GLU A 64 -13.57 6.22 -6.06
CA GLU A 64 -13.04 7.19 -7.04
C GLU A 64 -11.63 7.68 -6.70
N HIS A 65 -11.27 7.64 -5.41
CA HIS A 65 -10.01 8.18 -4.91
C HIS A 65 -9.05 7.14 -4.34
N PHE A 66 -9.44 5.87 -4.39
CA PHE A 66 -8.66 4.75 -3.90
C PHE A 66 -8.25 3.86 -5.07
N LYS A 67 -6.94 3.71 -5.29
CA LYS A 67 -6.41 2.91 -6.40
C LYS A 67 -5.61 1.74 -5.86
N LEU A 68 -5.88 0.55 -6.38
CA LEU A 68 -5.18 -0.68 -6.05
C LEU A 68 -4.55 -1.25 -7.33
N TYR A 69 -3.23 -1.42 -7.31
CA TYR A 69 -2.48 -2.01 -8.42
C TYR A 69 -1.90 -3.35 -7.97
N GLU A 70 -2.52 -4.43 -8.40
CA GLU A 70 -2.04 -5.78 -8.10
C GLU A 70 -0.75 -6.08 -8.85
N ASN A 71 0.18 -6.78 -8.19
CA ASN A 71 1.44 -7.24 -8.78
C ASN A 71 2.24 -6.10 -9.45
N PHE A 72 2.13 -4.87 -8.92
CA PHE A 72 2.91 -3.73 -9.39
C PHE A 72 4.42 -3.96 -9.29
N ILE A 73 4.84 -4.77 -8.32
CA ILE A 73 6.22 -5.21 -8.10
C ILE A 73 6.29 -6.70 -8.43
N SER A 74 7.27 -7.11 -9.21
CA SER A 74 7.52 -8.52 -9.54
C SER A 74 8.21 -9.25 -8.38
N GLU A 75 8.22 -10.59 -8.40
CA GLU A 75 8.88 -11.38 -7.35
C GLU A 75 10.40 -11.13 -7.26
N SER A 76 11.06 -10.86 -8.39
CA SER A 76 12.47 -10.51 -8.43
C SER A 76 12.73 -9.11 -7.88
N GLU A 77 11.84 -8.16 -8.18
CA GLU A 77 11.89 -6.79 -7.64
C GLU A 77 11.64 -6.79 -6.13
N GLU A 78 10.68 -7.60 -5.64
CA GLU A 78 10.47 -7.82 -4.20
C GLU A 78 11.75 -8.35 -3.53
N GLU A 79 12.41 -9.34 -4.14
CA GLU A 79 13.65 -9.90 -3.59
C GLU A 79 14.78 -8.86 -3.54
N SER A 80 14.91 -8.02 -4.56
CA SER A 80 15.92 -6.94 -4.59
C SER A 80 15.67 -5.90 -3.49
N LEU A 81 14.42 -5.50 -3.26
CA LEU A 81 14.04 -4.62 -2.16
C LEU A 81 14.38 -5.24 -0.79
N MET A 82 14.03 -6.51 -0.59
CA MET A 82 14.30 -7.22 0.67
C MET A 82 15.80 -7.35 0.95
N LYS A 83 16.61 -7.69 -0.06
CA LYS A 83 18.08 -7.80 0.08
C LYS A 83 18.71 -6.48 0.54
N GLU A 84 18.20 -5.36 0.08
CA GLU A 84 18.69 -4.03 0.47
C GLU A 84 18.21 -3.62 1.87
N ILE A 85 16.98 -3.95 2.24
CA ILE A 85 16.35 -3.49 3.49
C ILE A 85 16.66 -4.40 4.70
N ASP A 86 16.74 -5.71 4.51
CA ASP A 86 16.95 -6.69 5.59
C ASP A 86 18.17 -6.37 6.50
N PRO A 87 19.35 -5.99 5.96
CA PRO A 87 20.49 -5.65 6.81
C PRO A 87 20.23 -4.46 7.73
N ILE A 88 19.36 -3.53 7.34
CA ILE A 88 18.99 -2.36 8.16
C ILE A 88 18.09 -2.82 9.31
N PHE A 89 17.03 -3.59 9.01
CA PHE A 89 16.07 -4.02 10.04
C PHE A 89 16.59 -5.12 10.97
N LYS A 90 17.56 -5.93 10.54
CA LYS A 90 18.26 -6.89 11.41
C LYS A 90 18.95 -6.21 12.60
N ARG A 91 19.36 -4.95 12.43
CA ARG A 91 20.04 -4.17 13.49
C ARG A 91 19.07 -3.39 14.38
N ARG A 92 17.82 -3.22 13.96
CA ARG A 92 16.79 -2.50 14.70
C ARG A 92 15.96 -3.44 15.57
N ARG A 93 15.43 -2.94 16.69
CA ARG A 93 14.48 -3.65 17.56
C ARG A 93 13.07 -3.16 17.29
N TYR A 94 12.08 -4.02 17.49
CA TYR A 94 10.68 -3.61 17.39
C TYR A 94 10.34 -2.62 18.50
N GLU A 95 9.61 -1.58 18.13
CA GLU A 95 9.15 -0.49 18.97
C GLU A 95 7.64 -0.66 19.24
N PHE A 96 7.24 -0.35 20.48
CA PHE A 96 5.86 -0.45 20.95
C PHE A 96 5.33 0.89 21.49
N ASP A 97 6.21 1.87 21.70
CA ASP A 97 5.85 3.20 22.15
C ASP A 97 6.04 4.18 20.99
N HIS A 98 4.95 4.58 20.34
CA HIS A 98 4.95 5.68 19.38
C HIS A 98 4.23 6.88 20.01
N TRP A 99 4.70 8.10 19.76
CA TRP A 99 4.24 9.32 20.45
C TRP A 99 2.74 9.61 20.27
N ASP A 100 2.14 9.18 19.14
CA ASP A 100 0.68 9.24 18.91
C ASP A 100 -0.02 7.87 19.13
N GLY A 101 0.75 6.81 19.38
CA GLY A 101 0.25 5.46 19.59
C GLY A 101 -0.43 4.79 18.38
N ALA A 102 -0.29 5.32 17.17
CA ALA A 102 -0.94 4.81 15.96
C ALA A 102 -0.35 3.45 15.51
N ILE A 103 0.96 3.27 15.62
CA ILE A 103 1.64 2.05 15.19
C ILE A 103 2.17 1.30 16.41
N GLN A 104 2.05 -0.03 16.41
CA GLN A 104 2.46 -0.92 17.49
C GLN A 104 3.25 -2.11 16.94
N GLY A 105 4.37 -2.45 17.57
CA GLY A 105 5.19 -3.60 17.21
C GLY A 105 5.84 -3.46 15.83
N TYR A 106 6.51 -2.33 15.59
CA TYR A 106 7.06 -1.95 14.28
C TYR A 106 8.57 -1.65 14.33
N LYS A 107 9.22 -1.66 13.18
CA LYS A 107 10.53 -1.04 12.95
C LYS A 107 10.40 -0.14 11.74
N GLU A 108 11.08 1.00 11.76
CA GLU A 108 11.06 1.90 10.63
C GLU A 108 12.43 2.48 10.30
N THR A 109 12.55 2.93 9.06
CA THR A 109 13.67 3.75 8.61
C THR A 109 13.20 4.66 7.49
N GLU A 110 13.86 5.80 7.35
CA GLU A 110 13.73 6.68 6.19
C GLU A 110 14.99 6.54 5.32
N LYS A 111 14.82 6.46 4.00
CA LYS A 111 15.94 6.22 3.06
C LYS A 111 15.74 7.00 1.76
N ALA A 112 16.78 7.74 1.36
CA ALA A 112 16.83 8.43 0.06
C ALA A 112 17.51 7.58 -1.01
N ASP A 113 18.69 7.04 -0.70
CA ASP A 113 19.54 6.40 -1.69
C ASP A 113 19.15 4.93 -1.83
N TRP A 114 18.74 4.49 -3.02
CA TRP A 114 18.43 3.09 -3.33
C TRP A 114 19.44 2.54 -4.33
N ASN A 115 19.64 1.23 -4.36
CA ASN A 115 20.45 0.62 -5.41
C ASN A 115 19.83 0.89 -6.81
N GLU A 116 20.56 0.60 -7.89
CA GLU A 116 20.11 0.95 -9.25
C GLU A 116 18.79 0.23 -9.63
N GLU A 117 18.63 -1.03 -9.23
CA GLU A 117 17.42 -1.82 -9.51
C GLU A 117 16.21 -1.25 -8.75
N ASN A 118 16.36 -1.02 -7.45
CA ASN A 118 15.30 -0.53 -6.57
C ASN A 118 14.94 0.92 -6.87
N SER A 119 15.90 1.74 -7.29
CA SER A 119 15.64 3.11 -7.75
C SER A 119 14.65 3.15 -8.92
N LYS A 120 14.72 2.19 -9.85
CA LYS A 120 13.77 2.10 -10.97
C LYS A 120 12.35 1.81 -10.48
N ILE A 121 12.20 0.97 -9.45
CA ILE A 121 10.91 0.67 -8.82
C ILE A 121 10.34 1.91 -8.15
N ILE A 122 11.14 2.61 -7.33
CA ILE A 122 10.71 3.83 -6.63
C ILE A 122 10.30 4.92 -7.64
N GLN A 123 11.06 5.12 -8.71
CA GLN A 123 10.70 6.06 -9.77
C GLN A 123 9.41 5.66 -10.50
N ARG A 124 9.22 4.37 -10.79
CA ARG A 124 7.97 3.86 -11.38
C ARG A 124 6.78 4.14 -10.47
N LEU A 125 6.94 3.91 -9.16
CA LEU A 125 5.92 4.18 -8.15
C LEU A 125 5.59 5.68 -8.09
N GLN A 126 6.61 6.54 -8.05
CA GLN A 126 6.44 7.99 -8.00
C GLN A 126 5.68 8.52 -9.22
N LYS A 127 6.05 8.07 -10.43
CA LYS A 127 5.37 8.45 -11.68
C LYS A 127 3.92 7.98 -11.74
N LEU A 128 3.61 6.85 -11.12
CA LEU A 128 2.25 6.31 -11.07
C LEU A 128 1.38 7.03 -10.04
N ALA A 129 1.94 7.29 -8.84
CA ALA A 129 1.21 7.81 -7.70
C ALA A 129 1.07 9.34 -7.68
N PHE A 130 2.02 10.07 -8.30
CA PHE A 130 2.07 11.53 -8.25
C PHE A 130 2.08 12.15 -9.65
N PRO A 131 1.45 13.33 -9.83
CA PRO A 131 1.61 14.13 -11.03
C PRO A 131 3.07 14.50 -11.30
N THR A 132 3.44 14.74 -12.56
CA THR A 132 4.82 15.08 -12.96
C THR A 132 5.37 16.35 -12.31
N ASP A 133 4.49 17.30 -11.98
CA ASP A 133 4.88 18.60 -11.42
C ASP A 133 4.98 18.55 -9.89
N CYS A 134 4.86 17.35 -9.31
CA CYS A 134 4.79 17.14 -7.89
C CYS A 134 6.15 16.97 -7.24
N LYS A 135 6.44 17.76 -6.21
CA LYS A 135 7.61 17.52 -5.35
C LYS A 135 7.27 16.42 -4.34
N THR A 136 7.78 15.22 -4.59
CA THR A 136 7.71 14.12 -3.62
C THR A 136 8.70 14.35 -2.48
N LEU A 137 8.43 13.75 -1.32
CA LEU A 137 9.42 13.68 -0.25
C LEU A 137 10.67 12.96 -0.75
N LYS A 138 11.85 13.46 -0.35
CA LYS A 138 13.14 12.89 -0.75
C LYS A 138 13.40 11.53 -0.11
N LEU A 139 12.83 11.32 1.08
CA LEU A 139 13.00 10.11 1.86
C LEU A 139 11.79 9.21 1.68
N VAL A 140 12.05 7.95 1.34
CA VAL A 140 11.06 6.88 1.33
C VAL A 140 11.01 6.29 2.73
N HIS A 141 9.83 6.30 3.34
CA HIS A 141 9.57 5.64 4.62
C HIS A 141 9.38 4.14 4.39
N VAL A 142 10.13 3.34 5.14
CA VAL A 142 10.06 1.88 5.10
C VAL A 142 9.66 1.41 6.48
N LEU A 143 8.57 0.64 6.54
CA LEU A 143 7.97 0.13 7.76
C LEU A 143 7.94 -1.41 7.73
N ASP A 144 8.41 -2.03 8.80
CA ASP A 144 8.32 -3.47 9.06
C ASP A 144 7.43 -3.70 10.29
N LEU A 145 6.40 -4.53 10.14
CA LEU A 145 5.50 -4.90 11.22
C LEU A 145 5.83 -6.31 11.71
N SER A 146 5.94 -6.45 13.03
CA SER A 146 6.03 -7.77 13.63
C SER A 146 4.75 -8.58 13.38
N LYS A 147 4.81 -9.89 13.61
CA LYS A 147 3.65 -10.79 13.45
C LYS A 147 2.41 -10.36 14.24
N THR A 148 2.60 -9.70 15.38
CA THR A 148 1.54 -9.17 16.26
C THR A 148 1.43 -7.65 16.19
N GLY A 149 2.23 -7.01 15.33
CA GLY A 149 2.21 -5.58 15.10
C GLY A 149 0.97 -5.17 14.31
N TYR A 150 0.50 -3.95 14.55
CA TYR A 150 -0.68 -3.41 13.89
C TYR A 150 -0.63 -1.89 13.81
N ILE A 151 -1.45 -1.36 12.92
CA ILE A 151 -1.64 0.07 12.72
C ILE A 151 -3.09 0.38 13.09
N LYS A 152 -3.29 1.29 14.04
CA LYS A 152 -4.60 1.79 14.46
C LYS A 152 -5.18 2.73 13.39
N PRO A 153 -6.51 2.91 13.34
CA PRO A 153 -7.12 3.92 12.49
C PRO A 153 -6.51 5.30 12.77
N HIS A 154 -5.90 5.90 11.75
CA HIS A 154 -5.26 7.21 11.83
C HIS A 154 -5.31 7.90 10.47
N VAL A 155 -5.01 9.19 10.47
CA VAL A 155 -4.83 9.99 9.25
C VAL A 155 -3.42 10.52 9.27
N ASP A 156 -2.69 10.32 8.17
CA ASP A 156 -1.34 10.87 8.03
C ASP A 156 -1.34 12.38 8.28
N SER A 157 -0.36 12.83 9.05
CA SER A 157 -0.20 14.26 9.32
C SER A 157 0.05 15.03 8.03
N ILE A 158 -0.62 16.18 7.90
CA ILE A 158 -0.51 17.07 6.74
C ILE A 158 0.94 17.53 6.50
N ARG A 159 1.77 17.59 7.55
CA ARG A 159 3.16 18.02 7.48
C ARG A 159 4.12 17.00 6.88
N VAL A 160 3.79 15.71 6.97
CA VAL A 160 4.68 14.59 6.59
C VAL A 160 4.05 13.68 5.55
N SER A 161 2.79 13.92 5.17
CA SER A 161 2.20 13.24 4.03
C SER A 161 2.99 13.60 2.77
N SER A 162 3.24 12.61 1.93
CA SER A 162 3.77 12.75 0.56
C SER A 162 2.79 13.50 -0.38
N SER A 163 2.01 14.43 0.15
CA SER A 163 1.07 15.23 -0.62
C SER A 163 1.82 16.20 -1.51
N CYS A 164 1.34 16.29 -2.75
CA CYS A 164 1.64 17.39 -3.63
C CYS A 164 1.20 18.71 -2.99
N PHE A 165 2.12 19.64 -2.81
CA PHE A 165 1.82 21.04 -2.50
C PHE A 165 2.11 21.91 -3.71
#